data_AF-Q2C8Z2-F1
#
_entry.id   AF-Q2C8Z2-F1
#
_cell.length_a   1.000
_cell.length_b   1.000
_cell.length_c   1.000
_cell.angle_alpha   90.00
_cell.angle_beta   90.00
_cell.angle_gamma   90.00
#
_symmetry.space_group_name_H-M   'P 1'
#
loop_
_entity.id
_entity.type
_entity.pdbx_description
1 polymer ?
#
loop_
_entity_poly.entity_id
_entity_poly.type
_entity_poly.pdbx_seq_one_letter_code
_entity_poly.pdbx_strand_id
1 'polypeptide(L)' 'MDEQAKYRVSVLDHPSNYDDIVNYQPPWTKLGCELSGEWCKEVGLAMPILDAESAMLIRFERLN' A
#
# COMPACT_ATOMS: atom_id res chain seq x y z
N MET A 1 -9.82 10.98 -3.12
CA MET A 1 -10.67 9.80 -2.83
C MET A 1 -11.94 10.28 -2.15
N ASP A 2 -13.07 9.61 -2.33
CA ASP A 2 -14.31 9.91 -1.59
C ASP A 2 -14.09 9.61 -0.10
N GLU A 3 -14.21 10.63 0.76
CA GLU A 3 -13.92 10.57 2.20
C GLU A 3 -14.81 9.58 2.96
N GLN A 4 -16.06 9.40 2.50
CA GLN A 4 -17.04 8.52 3.15
C GLN A 4 -16.95 7.07 2.68
N ALA A 5 -16.16 6.79 1.64
CA ALA A 5 -15.98 5.46 1.10
C ALA A 5 -14.89 4.67 1.87
N LYS A 6 -14.99 3.34 1.85
CA LYS A 6 -13.90 2.45 2.24
C LYS A 6 -13.18 1.93 1.01
N TYR A 7 -11.88 1.69 1.14
CA TYR A 7 -11.03 1.16 0.09
C TYR A 7 -10.25 -0.04 0.60
N ARG A 8 -10.18 -1.09 -0.19
CA ARG A 8 -9.23 -2.18 -0.03
C ARG A 8 -7.96 -1.86 -0.80
N VAL A 9 -6.84 -1.98 -0.12
CA VAL A 9 -5.50 -1.83 -0.67
C VAL A 9 -4.87 -3.20 -0.83
N SER A 10 -4.33 -3.46 -2.01
CA SER A 10 -3.53 -4.65 -2.29
C SER A 10 -2.34 -4.33 -3.18
N VAL A 11 -1.28 -5.11 -3.04
CA VAL A 11 -0.13 -5.07 -3.94
C VAL A 11 -0.46 -5.93 -5.17
N LEU A 12 -0.32 -5.34 -6.35
CA LEU A 12 -0.49 -6.04 -7.63
C LEU A 12 0.83 -6.59 -8.15
N ASP A 13 1.92 -5.83 -7.95
CA ASP A 13 3.26 -6.21 -8.37
C ASP A 13 4.31 -5.47 -7.51
N HIS A 14 5.45 -6.09 -7.31
CA HIS A 14 6.56 -5.54 -6.52
C HIS A 14 7.90 -6.01 -7.09
N PRO A 15 9.00 -5.28 -6.87
CA PRO A 15 10.30 -5.69 -7.39
C PRO A 15 10.75 -7.00 -6.72
N SER A 16 11.54 -7.78 -7.44
CA SER A 16 11.96 -9.12 -6.99
C SER A 16 12.83 -9.11 -5.74
N ASN A 17 13.56 -8.01 -5.51
CA ASN A 17 14.44 -7.83 -4.37
C ASN A 17 13.75 -7.14 -3.17
N TYR A 18 12.43 -6.96 -3.22
CA TYR A 18 11.67 -6.23 -2.21
C TYR A 18 11.90 -6.71 -0.76
N ASP A 19 11.99 -8.03 -0.57
CA ASP A 19 12.22 -8.67 0.74
C ASP A 19 13.69 -8.67 1.17
N ASP A 20 14.63 -8.30 0.29
CA ASP A 20 16.08 -8.31 0.55
C ASP A 20 16.61 -6.95 1.00
N ILE A 21 15.84 -5.88 0.84
CA ILE A 21 16.27 -4.50 1.12
C ILE A 21 16.30 -4.20 2.63
N VAL A 22 15.30 -4.68 3.38
CA VAL A 22 15.18 -4.47 4.83
C VAL A 22 14.56 -5.67 5.52
N ASN A 23 14.91 -5.88 6.80
CA ASN A 23 14.37 -6.97 7.62
C ASN A 23 12.86 -6.86 7.90
N TYR A 24 12.28 -5.66 7.75
CA TYR A 24 10.87 -5.43 8.04
C TYR A 24 10.26 -4.42 7.07
N GLN A 25 9.21 -4.86 6.39
CA GLN A 25 8.38 -4.04 5.52
C GLN A 25 7.00 -3.80 6.16
N PRO A 26 6.28 -2.73 5.77
CA PRO A 26 4.94 -2.48 6.28
C PRO A 26 4.00 -3.68 6.05
N PRO A 27 3.29 -4.18 7.08
CA PRO A 27 2.47 -5.40 6.97
C PRO A 27 1.43 -5.39 5.86
N TRP A 28 0.88 -4.20 5.54
CA TRP A 28 -0.13 -4.04 4.50
C TRP A 28 0.37 -4.47 3.11
N THR A 29 1.69 -4.46 2.88
CA THR A 29 2.27 -4.84 1.58
C THR A 29 2.16 -6.35 1.31
N LYS A 30 1.94 -7.18 2.35
CA LYS A 30 1.73 -8.62 2.23
C LYS A 30 0.27 -9.02 2.44
N LEU A 31 -0.38 -8.42 3.43
CA LEU A 31 -1.73 -8.80 3.86
C LEU A 31 -2.83 -7.95 3.20
N GLY A 32 -2.46 -6.84 2.55
CA GLY A 32 -3.39 -5.77 2.21
C GLY A 32 -3.86 -5.02 3.45
N CYS A 33 -4.73 -4.04 3.25
CA CYS A 33 -5.48 -3.38 4.32
C CYS A 33 -6.77 -2.75 3.80
N GLU A 34 -7.64 -2.33 4.72
CA GLU A 34 -8.81 -1.52 4.40
C GLU A 34 -8.74 -0.18 5.12
N LEU A 35 -9.03 0.89 4.41
CA LEU A 35 -8.90 2.27 4.87
C LEU A 35 -10.14 3.08 4.46
N SER A 36 -10.53 4.08 5.26
CA SER A 36 -11.49 5.08 4.81
C SER A 36 -10.82 6.07 3.85
N GLY A 37 -11.61 6.73 3.00
CA GLY A 37 -11.11 7.81 2.16
C GLY A 37 -10.56 9.00 2.96
N GLU A 38 -11.15 9.30 4.11
CA GLU A 38 -10.63 10.28 5.06
C GLU A 38 -9.22 9.89 5.55
N TRP A 39 -9.01 8.64 5.95
CA TRP A 39 -7.69 8.16 6.38
C TRP A 39 -6.65 8.26 5.27
N CYS A 40 -7.02 7.88 4.03
CA CYS A 40 -6.13 7.99 2.89
C CYS A 40 -5.68 9.44 2.62
N LYS A 41 -6.50 10.43 2.95
CA LYS A 41 -6.23 11.85 2.73
C LYS A 41 -5.36 12.44 3.84
N GLU A 42 -5.68 12.13 5.10
CA GLU A 42 -5.07 12.79 6.26
C GLU A 42 -3.83 12.05 6.80
N VAL A 43 -3.80 10.72 6.70
CA VAL A 43 -2.74 9.88 7.30
C VAL A 43 -1.96 9.10 6.23
N GLY A 44 -2.66 8.48 5.28
CA GLY A 44 -2.05 7.68 4.23
C GLY A 44 -1.56 6.29 4.70
N LEU A 45 -0.58 5.75 3.97
CA LEU A 45 0.02 4.44 4.19
C LEU A 45 1.48 4.60 4.63
N ALA A 46 1.94 3.71 5.51
CA ALA A 46 3.37 3.58 5.78
C ALA A 46 4.09 3.14 4.49
N MET A 47 5.07 3.93 4.04
CA MET A 47 5.77 3.66 2.79
C MET A 47 6.73 2.47 2.91
N PRO A 48 6.72 1.54 1.93
CA PRO A 48 7.75 0.53 1.84
C PRO A 48 9.10 1.14 1.49
N ILE A 49 10.18 0.47 1.88
CA ILE A 49 11.53 0.81 1.42
C ILE A 49 11.77 0.07 0.10
N LEU A 50 12.13 0.83 -0.93
CA LEU A 50 12.39 0.37 -2.29
C LEU A 50 13.76 0.86 -2.75
N ASP A 51 14.35 0.15 -3.71
CA ASP A 51 15.52 0.66 -4.42
C ASP A 51 15.14 1.86 -5.30
N ALA A 52 16.09 2.77 -5.50
CA ALA A 52 15.87 4.02 -6.23
C ALA A 52 15.39 3.84 -7.68
N GLU A 53 15.71 2.71 -8.31
CA GLU A 53 15.33 2.39 -9.69
C GLU A 53 14.13 1.42 -9.77
N SER A 54 13.42 1.22 -8.65
CA SER A 54 12.30 0.27 -8.54
C SER A 54 10.98 0.95 -8.19
N ALA A 55 9.88 0.25 -8.43
CA ALA A 55 8.53 0.71 -8.10
C ALA A 55 7.65 -0.46 -7.67
N MET A 56 6.65 -0.18 -6.83
CA MET A 56 5.60 -1.12 -6.44
C MET A 56 4.26 -0.68 -7.02
N LEU A 57 3.53 -1.60 -7.63
CA LEU A 57 2.19 -1.35 -8.15
C LEU A 57 1.15 -1.73 -7.10
N ILE A 58 0.34 -0.75 -6.69
CA ILE A 58 -0.72 -0.92 -5.69
C ILE A 58 -2.09 -0.60 -6.29
N ARG A 59 -3.11 -1.31 -5.84
CA ARG A 59 -4.51 -1.07 -6.19
C ARG A 59 -5.27 -0.54 -5.00
N PHE A 60 -6.06 0.50 -5.25
CA PHE A 60 -7.14 0.92 -4.36
C PHE A 60 -8.47 0.55 -4.99
N GLU A 61 -9.22 -0.33 -4.33
CA GLU A 61 -10.55 -0.75 -4.75
C GLU A 61 -11.60 -0.22 -3.77
N ARG A 62 -12.55 0.57 -4.25
CA ARG A 62 -13.67 1.03 -3.42
C ARG A 62 -14.54 -0.16 -3.03
N LEU A 63 -14.80 -0.31 -1.74
CA LEU A 63 -15.74 -1.27 -1.20
C LEU A 63 -17.13 -0.64 -1.21
N ASN A 64 -18.10 -1.33 -1.83
CA ASN A 64 -19.50 -0.91 -1.91
C ASN A 64 -20.26 -1.24 -0.62
#